data_AF-A0AAX2UI83-F1
#
_entry.id   AF-A0AAX2UI83-F1
#
_cell.length_a   1.000
_cell.length_b   1.000
_cell.length_c   1.000
_cell.angle_alpha   90.00
_cell.angle_beta   90.00
_cell.angle_gamma   90.00
#
_symmetry.space_group_name_H-M   'P 1'
#
loop_
_entity.id
_entity.type
_entity.pdbx_description
1 polymer ?
#
loop_
_entity_poly.entity_id
_entity_poly.type
_entity_poly.pdbx_seq_one_letter_code
_entity_poly.pdbx_strand_id
1 'polypeptide(L)'
;MERGRGKIIYKYFILETKIVAILPKQGYPNAPTYYTPEYLEELYKNGELDKKLNPTIPAIYMDNFPEYLRQEIEAYAKKHYIKD
;
A
#
# COMPACT_ATOMS: atom_id res chain seq x y z
N MET A 1 -34.49 -25.67 21.27
CA MET A 1 -33.39 -24.70 21.44
C MET A 1 -33.03 -24.06 20.08
N GLU A 2 -33.94 -23.27 19.51
CA GLU A 2 -33.78 -22.70 18.15
C GLU A 2 -33.51 -21.18 18.14
N ARG A 3 -33.75 -20.48 19.27
CA ARG A 3 -33.62 -19.02 19.40
C ARG A 3 -32.19 -18.46 19.29
N GLY A 4 -31.16 -19.30 19.37
CA GLY A 4 -29.76 -18.88 19.32
C GLY A 4 -29.18 -18.76 17.91
N ARG A 5 -29.57 -19.66 16.99
CA ARG A 5 -28.97 -19.75 15.64
C ARG A 5 -29.30 -18.53 14.79
N GLY A 6 -30.56 -18.08 14.79
CA GLY A 6 -30.97 -16.88 14.05
C GLY A 6 -30.23 -15.60 14.49
N LYS A 7 -29.92 -15.48 15.79
CA LYS A 7 -29.17 -14.33 16.34
C LYS A 7 -27.70 -14.33 15.90
N ILE A 8 -27.09 -15.52 15.75
CA ILE A 8 -25.72 -15.66 15.26
C ILE A 8 -25.65 -15.34 13.76
N ILE A 9 -26.58 -15.87 12.97
CA ILE A 9 -26.67 -15.59 11.52
C ILE A 9 -26.86 -14.09 11.28
N TYR A 10 -27.76 -13.45 12.02
CA TYR A 10 -27.97 -12.00 11.93
C TYR A 10 -26.71 -11.21 12.29
N LYS A 11 -26.01 -11.58 13.37
CA LYS A 11 -24.79 -10.89 13.79
C LYS A 11 -23.64 -11.07 12.79
N TYR A 12 -23.54 -12.26 12.19
CA TYR A 12 -22.58 -12.57 11.13
C TYR A 12 -22.86 -11.74 9.88
N PHE A 13 -24.12 -11.69 9.44
CA PHE A 13 -24.55 -10.87 8.31
C PHE A 13 -24.27 -9.37 8.52
N ILE A 14 -24.54 -8.85 9.72
CA ILE A 14 -24.22 -7.46 10.08
C ILE A 14 -22.71 -7.20 10.09
N LEU A 15 -21.90 -8.19 10.47
CA LEU A 15 -20.44 -8.06 10.44
C LEU A 15 -19.92 -8.04 9.00
N GLU A 16 -20.34 -8.99 8.17
CA GLU A 16 -19.94 -9.07 6.76
C GLU A 16 -20.33 -7.79 6.00
N THR A 17 -21.57 -7.31 6.16
CA THR A 17 -22.03 -6.08 5.49
C THR A 17 -21.23 -4.85 5.91
N LYS A 18 -20.85 -4.74 7.18
CA LYS A 18 -19.97 -3.66 7.66
C LYS A 18 -18.57 -3.76 7.09
N ILE A 19 -18.01 -4.97 7.00
CA ILE A 19 -16.69 -5.21 6.39
C ILE A 19 -16.71 -4.83 4.91
N VAL A 20 -17.72 -5.27 4.15
CA VAL A 20 -17.86 -4.92 2.73
C VAL A 20 -18.06 -3.41 2.52
N ALA A 21 -18.74 -2.72 3.43
CA ALA A 21 -18.96 -1.27 3.32
C ALA A 21 -17.71 -0.42 3.56
N ILE A 22 -16.75 -0.91 4.38
CA ILE A 22 -15.48 -0.21 4.64
C ILE A 22 -14.39 -0.57 3.62
N LEU A 23 -14.51 -1.72 2.95
CA LEU A 23 -13.58 -2.09 1.89
C LEU A 23 -13.85 -1.22 0.65
N PRO A 24 -12.81 -0.65 0.02
CA PRO A 24 -12.99 0.08 -1.23
C PRO A 24 -13.61 -0.87 -2.27
N LYS A 25 -14.66 -0.42 -2.97
CA LYS A 25 -15.29 -1.24 -4.02
C LYS A 25 -14.22 -1.65 -5.02
N GLN A 26 -14.03 -2.96 -5.20
CA GLN A 26 -13.06 -3.49 -6.15
C GLN A 26 -13.48 -3.07 -7.57
N GLY A 27 -12.62 -2.33 -8.27
CA GLY A 27 -12.89 -1.87 -9.64
C GLY A 27 -13.27 -0.39 -9.83
N TYR A 28 -12.97 0.52 -8.89
CA TYR A 28 -12.86 1.94 -9.28
C TYR A 28 -11.75 2.10 -10.33
N PRO A 29 -11.87 3.02 -11.31
CA PRO A 29 -10.79 3.31 -12.27
C PRO A 29 -9.44 3.66 -11.59
N ASN A 30 -9.50 4.08 -10.32
CA ASN A 30 -8.38 4.50 -9.49
C ASN A 30 -8.20 3.57 -8.27
N ALA A 31 -8.91 2.44 -8.17
CA ALA A 31 -8.72 1.51 -7.06
C ALA A 31 -7.31 0.91 -7.18
N PRO A 32 -6.46 0.99 -6.14
CA PRO A 32 -5.19 0.28 -6.13
C PRO A 32 -5.48 -1.19 -6.38
N THR A 33 -4.94 -1.74 -7.47
CA THR A 33 -4.96 -3.19 -7.67
C THR A 33 -3.98 -3.74 -6.64
N TYR A 34 -4.49 -4.15 -5.48
CA TYR A 34 -3.65 -4.79 -4.48
C TYR A 34 -3.26 -6.16 -5.03
N TYR A 35 -1.99 -6.30 -5.40
CA TYR A 35 -1.42 -7.60 -5.69
C TYR A 35 -1.40 -8.43 -4.42
N THR A 36 -1.79 -9.70 -4.52
CA THR A 36 -1.62 -10.62 -3.40
C THR A 36 -0.13 -10.83 -3.15
N PRO A 37 0.29 -11.17 -1.92
CA PRO A 37 1.69 -11.46 -1.62
C PRO A 37 2.32 -12.48 -2.56
N GLU A 38 1.57 -13.52 -2.94
CA GLU A 38 2.01 -14.58 -3.85
C GLU A 38 2.28 -14.04 -5.25
N TYR A 39 1.41 -13.17 -5.76
CA TYR A 39 1.57 -12.55 -7.07
C TYR A 39 2.74 -11.56 -7.08
N LEU A 40 2.93 -10.78 -6.00
CA LEU A 40 4.13 -9.94 -5.85
C LEU A 40 5.41 -10.76 -5.89
N GLU A 41 5.42 -11.95 -5.28
CA GLU A 41 6.58 -12.84 -5.29
C GLU A 41 6.85 -13.43 -6.67
N GLU A 42 5.81 -13.75 -7.45
CA GLU A 42 5.94 -14.14 -8.86
C GLU A 42 6.51 -13.00 -9.71
N LEU A 43 5.96 -11.78 -9.60
CA LEU A 43 6.46 -10.60 -10.30
C LEU A 43 7.94 -10.32 -9.95
N TYR A 44 8.33 -10.52 -8.68
CA TYR A 44 9.72 -10.41 -8.24
C TYR A 44 10.62 -11.45 -8.90
N LYS A 45 10.22 -12.74 -8.88
CA LYS A 45 10.96 -13.85 -9.49
C LYS A 45 11.09 -13.69 -11.01
N ASN A 46 10.06 -13.16 -11.67
CA ASN A 46 10.03 -12.92 -13.11
C ASN A 46 10.80 -11.67 -13.53
N GLY A 47 11.24 -10.83 -12.57
CA GLY A 47 11.91 -9.57 -12.84
C GLY A 47 10.99 -8.48 -13.41
N GLU A 48 9.67 -8.66 -13.26
CA GLU A 48 8.64 -7.70 -13.70
C GLU A 48 8.46 -6.56 -12.70
N LEU A 49 8.86 -6.76 -11.43
CA LEU A 49 9.03 -5.66 -10.50
C LEU A 49 10.21 -4.82 -10.96
N ASP A 50 9.91 -3.64 -11.51
CA ASP A 50 10.94 -2.66 -11.81
C ASP A 50 11.69 -2.33 -10.52
N LYS A 51 12.98 -2.65 -10.47
CA LYS A 51 13.86 -2.35 -9.34
C LYS A 51 13.87 -0.86 -9.01
N LYS A 52 13.57 0.00 -9.99
CA LYS A 52 13.42 1.46 -9.83
C LYS A 52 12.13 1.87 -9.13
N LEU A 53 11.11 0.99 -9.12
CA LEU A 53 9.84 1.17 -8.41
C LEU A 53 9.84 0.47 -7.04
N ASN A 54 11.01 0.06 -6.54
CA ASN A 54 11.09 -0.51 -5.21
C ASN A 54 10.66 0.55 -4.16
N PRO A 55 9.55 0.33 -3.45
CA PRO A 55 9.02 1.30 -2.49
C PRO A 55 9.92 1.48 -1.25
N THR A 56 10.93 0.63 -1.06
CA THR A 56 11.91 0.78 0.03
C THR A 56 13.05 1.75 -0.31
N ILE A 57 13.16 2.19 -1.57
CA ILE A 57 14.14 3.21 -1.97
C ILE A 57 13.54 4.58 -1.65
N PRO A 58 14.19 5.41 -0.81
CA PRO A 58 13.72 6.76 -0.53
C PRO A 58 13.49 7.56 -1.82
N ALA A 59 12.39 8.32 -1.87
CA ALA A 59 11.99 9.08 -3.05
C ALA A 59 13.10 10.01 -3.57
N ILE A 60 13.93 10.55 -2.67
CA ILE A 60 15.08 11.37 -3.04
C ILE A 60 16.02 10.62 -4.00
N TYR A 61 16.22 9.31 -3.89
CA TYR A 61 17.14 8.54 -4.74
C TYR A 61 16.50 8.00 -6.03
N MET A 62 15.25 8.35 -6.33
CA MET A 62 14.59 7.92 -7.57
C MET A 62 15.08 8.72 -8.79
N ASP A 63 15.17 8.07 -9.95
CA ASP A 63 15.61 8.69 -11.22
C ASP A 63 14.81 9.95 -11.61
N ASN A 64 13.52 9.98 -11.26
CA ASN A 64 12.61 11.08 -11.61
C ASN A 64 12.57 12.20 -10.54
N PHE A 65 13.37 12.10 -9.47
CA PHE A 65 13.36 13.10 -8.41
C PHE A 65 14.04 14.40 -8.88
N PRO A 66 13.41 15.58 -8.71
CA PRO A 66 14.00 16.83 -9.18
C PRO A 66 15.34 17.14 -8.51
N GLU A 67 16.38 17.34 -9.33
CA GLU A 67 17.74 17.54 -8.85
C GLU A 67 17.90 18.79 -7.96
N TYR A 68 17.15 19.87 -8.26
CA TYR A 68 17.18 21.08 -7.44
C TYR A 68 16.65 20.84 -6.02
N LEU A 69 15.62 19.99 -5.85
CA LEU A 69 15.07 19.64 -4.54
C LEU A 69 16.04 18.77 -3.76
N ARG A 70 16.74 17.85 -4.43
CA ARG A 70 17.76 17.00 -3.81
C ARG A 70 18.82 17.88 -3.15
N GLN A 71 19.34 18.84 -3.90
CA GLN A 71 20.37 19.77 -3.42
C GLN A 71 19.88 20.61 -2.24
N GLU A 72 18.64 21.09 -2.27
CA GLU A 72 18.06 21.86 -1.16
C GLU A 72 17.89 21.02 0.11
N ILE A 73 17.43 19.77 -0.02
CA ILE A 73 17.27 18.83 1.09
C ILE A 73 18.65 18.47 1.70
N GLU A 74 19.64 18.15 0.86
CA GLU A 74 21.00 17.85 1.31
C GLU A 74 21.66 19.05 2.00
N ALA A 75 21.49 20.26 1.45
CA ALA A 75 21.99 21.49 2.06
C ALA A 75 21.34 21.75 3.43
N TYR A 76 20.03 21.54 3.55
CA TYR A 76 19.30 21.63 4.80
C TYR A 76 19.81 20.60 5.83
N ALA A 77 19.92 19.33 5.43
CA ALA A 77 20.43 18.26 6.29
C ALA A 77 21.83 18.58 6.83
N LYS A 78 22.72 19.07 5.96
CA LYS A 78 24.08 19.51 6.33
C LYS A 78 24.06 20.68 7.30
N LYS A 79 23.22 21.70 7.05
CA LYS A 79 23.08 22.88 7.93
C LYS A 79 22.58 22.50 9.33
N HIS A 80 21.73 21.48 9.41
CA HIS A 80 21.07 21.05 10.65
C HIS A 80 21.69 19.80 11.29
N TYR A 81 22.82 19.31 10.76
CA TYR A 81 23.53 18.11 11.25
C TYR A 81 22.62 16.86 11.35
N ILE A 82 21.68 16.74 10.41
CA ILE A 82 20.80 15.58 10.30
C ILE A 82 21.61 14.47 9.64
N LYS A 83 21.62 13.28 10.26
CA LYS A 83 22.28 12.08 9.74
C LYS A 83 21.24 11.18 9.08
N ASP A 84 21.69 10.43 8.07
CA ASP A 84 20.91 9.35 7.42
C ASP A 84 20.56 8.22 8.39
#